data_AF-A0A959Y8B7-F1
#
_entry.id   AF-A0A959Y8B7-F1
#
_cell.length_a   1.000
_cell.length_b   1.000
_cell.length_c   1.000
_cell.angle_alpha   90.00
_cell.angle_beta   90.00
_cell.angle_gamma   90.00
#
_symmetry.space_group_name_H-M   'P 1'
#
loop_
_entity.id
_entity.type
_entity.pdbx_description
1 polymer ?
#
loop_
_entity_poly.entity_id
_entity_poly.type
_entity_poly.pdbx_seq_one_letter_code
_entity_poly.pdbx_strand_id
1 'polypeptide(L)'
;GSPMNAIEENTFVQGFRKIGSELPRPNAILCISAHWETRGTRVTAMAMPRTIHDFGGFPQALFEVQYPAPGSPELATTTQDLLAPTPVELDESWGLDHGAWSVIKHLYPDADVPVVQLSLDRGLSARQHYELGRQLAPLRDRGVLIVGSGNLVHNLGMVAWDHLNDAYAYDWAAEARTRMNALIMAGDHARLQDPHALG
;
A
#
# COMPACT_ATOMS: atom_id res chain seq x y z
N GLY A 1 -1.27 4.03 -6.36
CA GLY A 1 -0.58 3.99 -7.68
C GLY A 1 -1.62 3.77 -8.77
N SER A 2 -1.31 4.06 -10.04
CA SER A 2 -2.27 3.84 -11.13
C SER A 2 -2.67 2.35 -11.23
N PRO A 3 -3.98 2.02 -11.28
CA PRO A 3 -4.44 0.65 -11.51
C PRO A 3 -3.82 -0.01 -12.76
N MET A 4 -3.51 0.81 -13.77
CA MET A 4 -2.93 0.36 -15.03
C MET A 4 -1.58 -0.35 -14.88
N ASN A 5 -0.84 -0.09 -13.80
CA ASN A 5 0.39 -0.82 -13.49
C ASN A 5 0.17 -2.34 -13.43
N ALA A 6 -1.06 -2.82 -13.22
CA ALA A 6 -1.32 -4.26 -13.24
C ALA A 6 -1.25 -4.91 -14.62
N ILE A 7 -1.44 -4.14 -15.70
CA ILE A 7 -1.54 -4.64 -17.09
C ILE A 7 -0.57 -3.97 -18.06
N GLU A 8 0.05 -2.87 -17.66
CA GLU A 8 1.07 -2.17 -18.46
C GLU A 8 2.49 -2.69 -18.16
N GLU A 9 3.38 -2.45 -19.12
CA GLU A 9 4.82 -2.62 -18.94
C GLU A 9 5.49 -1.26 -18.89
N ASN A 10 5.96 -0.87 -17.70
CA ASN A 10 6.57 0.44 -17.47
C ASN A 10 7.70 0.34 -16.42
N THR A 11 8.36 1.46 -16.16
CA THR A 11 9.50 1.52 -15.23
C THR A 11 9.13 1.12 -13.80
N PHE A 12 7.90 1.37 -13.36
CA PHE A 12 7.43 0.93 -12.03
C PHE A 12 7.29 -0.59 -11.96
N VAL A 13 6.67 -1.19 -12.97
CA VAL A 13 6.50 -2.65 -13.06
C VAL A 13 7.85 -3.37 -13.12
N GLN A 14 8.78 -2.86 -13.91
CA GLN A 14 10.17 -3.36 -13.95
C GLN A 14 10.84 -3.24 -12.58
N GLY A 15 10.65 -2.11 -11.88
CA GLY A 15 11.14 -1.88 -10.53
C GLY A 15 10.57 -2.88 -9.52
N PHE A 16 9.26 -3.15 -9.57
CA PHE A 16 8.62 -4.14 -8.70
C PHE A 16 9.20 -5.53 -8.92
N ARG A 17 9.28 -6.01 -10.17
CA ARG A 17 9.84 -7.34 -10.47
C ARG A 17 11.30 -7.46 -10.04
N LYS A 18 12.10 -6.41 -10.22
CA LYS A 18 13.49 -6.37 -9.76
C LYS A 18 13.57 -6.49 -8.23
N ILE A 19 12.77 -5.71 -7.50
CA ILE A 19 12.73 -5.80 -6.03
C ILE A 19 12.26 -7.20 -5.60
N GLY A 20 11.23 -7.74 -6.25
CA GLY A 20 10.70 -9.08 -5.98
C GLY A 20 11.75 -10.19 -6.15
N SER A 21 12.67 -10.07 -7.11
CA SER A 21 13.75 -11.05 -7.31
C SER A 21 14.96 -10.87 -6.38
N GLU A 22 15.13 -9.68 -5.79
CA GLU A 22 16.23 -9.37 -4.86
C GLU A 22 15.86 -9.63 -3.38
N LEU A 23 14.56 -9.59 -3.05
CA LEU A 23 14.09 -9.83 -1.69
C LEU A 23 14.06 -11.33 -1.35
N PRO A 24 14.38 -11.71 -0.09
CA PRO A 24 14.09 -13.07 0.37
C PRO A 24 12.58 -13.30 0.35
N ARG A 25 12.17 -14.50 -0.06
CA ARG A 25 10.76 -14.88 -0.10
C ARG A 25 10.16 -14.78 1.32
N PRO A 26 9.11 -13.96 1.53
CA PRO A 26 8.50 -13.78 2.83
C PRO A 26 7.53 -14.92 3.15
N ASN A 27 7.25 -15.09 4.45
CA ASN A 27 6.23 -16.02 4.93
C ASN A 27 4.81 -15.50 4.67
N ALA A 28 4.64 -14.18 4.69
CA ALA A 28 3.39 -13.48 4.43
C ALA A 28 3.66 -11.99 4.13
N ILE A 29 2.65 -11.30 3.62
CA ILE A 29 2.68 -9.86 3.33
C ILE A 29 1.61 -9.16 4.16
N LEU A 30 2.00 -8.08 4.85
CA LEU A 30 1.08 -7.11 5.43
C LEU A 30 1.08 -5.85 4.55
N CYS A 31 -0.02 -5.61 3.84
CA CYS A 31 -0.15 -4.48 2.93
C CYS A 31 -1.01 -3.35 3.53
N ILE A 32 -0.44 -2.15 3.64
CA ILE A 32 -1.16 -0.93 3.98
C ILE A 32 -1.46 -0.21 2.66
N SER A 33 -2.72 -0.25 2.23
CA SER A 33 -3.16 0.36 0.97
C SER A 33 -3.86 1.69 1.23
N ALA A 34 -3.50 2.72 0.46
CA ALA A 34 -4.19 4.01 0.46
C ALA A 34 -5.68 3.92 0.06
N HIS A 35 -6.11 2.80 -0.51
CA HIS A 35 -7.49 2.58 -0.95
C HIS A 35 -8.42 2.08 0.16
N TRP A 36 -7.85 1.52 1.22
CA TRP A 36 -8.63 1.00 2.33
C TRP A 36 -8.59 1.93 3.53
N GLU A 37 -9.36 3.01 3.43
CA GLU A 37 -9.56 3.97 4.51
C GLU A 37 -10.86 3.69 5.29
N THR A 38 -10.78 3.67 6.62
CA THR A 38 -11.90 3.29 7.50
C THR A 38 -12.09 4.29 8.64
N ARG A 39 -13.18 4.16 9.39
CA ARG A 39 -13.31 4.75 10.73
C ARG A 39 -12.92 3.67 11.74
N GLY A 40 -11.85 3.89 12.49
CA GLY A 40 -11.19 2.83 13.26
C GLY A 40 -10.18 2.06 12.40
N THR A 41 -9.25 1.37 13.05
CA THR A 41 -8.24 0.52 12.39
C THR A 41 -8.80 -0.88 12.15
N ARG A 42 -8.59 -1.44 10.97
CA ARG A 42 -9.06 -2.78 10.58
C ARG A 42 -7.96 -3.60 9.93
N VAL A 43 -8.03 -4.91 10.07
CA VAL A 43 -7.13 -5.87 9.41
C VAL A 43 -7.95 -6.98 8.76
N THR A 44 -7.63 -7.36 7.52
CA THR A 44 -8.40 -8.42 6.84
C THR A 44 -8.11 -9.78 7.47
N ALA A 45 -9.13 -10.56 7.82
CA ALA A 45 -8.99 -11.84 8.52
C ALA A 45 -9.47 -13.07 7.74
N MET A 46 -9.81 -12.91 6.46
CA MET A 46 -10.26 -14.03 5.60
C MET A 46 -9.10 -15.00 5.31
N ALA A 47 -9.39 -16.30 5.23
CA ALA A 47 -8.43 -17.29 4.73
C ALA A 47 -8.23 -17.22 3.21
N MET A 48 -9.26 -16.80 2.46
CA MET A 48 -9.23 -16.63 1.01
C MET A 48 -9.94 -15.32 0.64
N PRO A 49 -9.25 -14.17 0.72
CA PRO A 49 -9.83 -12.90 0.33
C PRO A 49 -10.10 -12.88 -1.19
N ARG A 50 -11.24 -12.33 -1.59
CA ARG A 50 -11.54 -12.08 -3.01
C ARG A 50 -10.67 -10.93 -3.53
N THR A 51 -10.26 -10.98 -4.80
CA THR A 51 -9.75 -9.80 -5.50
C THR A 51 -10.93 -8.82 -5.71
N ILE A 52 -10.76 -7.55 -5.35
CA ILE A 52 -11.76 -6.51 -5.62
C ILE A 52 -11.21 -5.45 -6.58
N HIS A 53 -12.10 -4.88 -7.39
CA HIS A 53 -11.82 -3.81 -8.33
C HIS A 53 -12.52 -2.54 -7.86
N ASP A 54 -11.87 -1.82 -6.95
CA ASP A 54 -12.36 -0.61 -6.28
C ASP A 54 -12.13 0.68 -7.11
N PHE A 55 -12.13 0.56 -8.45
CA PHE A 55 -11.95 1.67 -9.39
C PHE A 55 -12.98 1.61 -10.53
N GLY A 56 -13.12 2.73 -11.27
CA GLY A 56 -14.01 2.86 -12.41
C GLY A 56 -13.38 3.63 -13.56
N GLY A 57 -13.91 3.46 -14.78
CA GLY A 57 -13.45 4.19 -15.97
C GLY A 57 -12.20 3.62 -16.65
N PHE A 58 -11.81 2.39 -16.33
CA PHE A 58 -10.64 1.70 -16.89
C PHE A 58 -11.02 0.62 -17.92
N PRO A 59 -10.05 0.10 -18.72
CA PRO A 59 -10.31 -0.94 -19.69
C PRO A 59 -10.80 -2.26 -19.06
N GLN A 60 -11.62 -3.01 -19.79
CA GLN A 60 -12.17 -4.31 -19.38
C GLN A 60 -11.10 -5.31 -18.92
N ALA A 61 -9.96 -5.36 -19.62
CA ALA A 61 -8.84 -6.24 -19.27
C ALA A 61 -8.34 -6.06 -17.83
N LEU A 62 -8.50 -4.86 -17.26
CA LEU A 62 -8.11 -4.59 -15.89
C LEU A 62 -9.11 -5.18 -14.88
N PHE A 63 -10.42 -5.17 -15.19
CA PHE A 63 -11.47 -5.80 -14.38
C PHE A 63 -11.41 -7.34 -14.45
N GLU A 64 -10.76 -7.89 -15.46
CA GLU A 64 -10.54 -9.34 -15.60
C GLU A 64 -9.34 -9.84 -14.79
N VAL A 65 -8.47 -8.94 -14.30
CA VAL A 65 -7.32 -9.35 -13.48
C VAL A 65 -7.81 -9.95 -12.16
N GLN A 66 -7.31 -11.14 -11.85
CA GLN A 66 -7.49 -11.82 -10.57
C GLN A 66 -6.13 -12.02 -9.90
N TYR A 67 -6.11 -11.92 -8.58
CA TYR A 67 -4.94 -12.20 -7.76
C TYR A 67 -5.36 -12.98 -6.51
N PRO A 68 -5.51 -14.32 -6.63
CA PRO A 68 -6.13 -15.16 -5.61
C PRO A 68 -5.14 -15.56 -4.51
N ALA A 69 -4.41 -14.60 -3.96
CA ALA A 69 -3.50 -14.87 -2.86
C ALA A 69 -4.27 -15.34 -1.62
N PRO A 70 -3.79 -16.36 -0.89
CA PRO A 70 -4.40 -16.74 0.37
C PRO A 70 -4.31 -15.59 1.37
N GLY A 71 -5.24 -15.52 2.30
CA GLY A 71 -5.10 -14.64 3.46
C GLY A 71 -4.38 -15.37 4.60
N SER A 72 -4.24 -14.69 5.75
CA SER A 72 -3.68 -15.30 6.95
C SER A 72 -4.42 -14.80 8.20
N PRO A 73 -5.45 -15.54 8.67
CA PRO A 73 -6.15 -15.21 9.90
C PRO A 73 -5.20 -15.11 11.10
N GLU A 74 -4.16 -15.96 11.15
CA GLU A 74 -3.12 -15.91 12.20
C GLU A 74 -2.34 -14.60 12.19
N LEU A 75 -1.92 -14.12 11.01
CA LEU A 75 -1.25 -12.83 10.89
C LEU A 75 -2.20 -11.68 11.23
N ALA A 76 -3.48 -11.78 10.89
CA ALA A 76 -4.48 -10.79 11.26
C ALA A 76 -4.62 -10.65 12.79
N THR A 77 -4.76 -11.77 13.51
CA THR A 77 -4.78 -11.79 14.98
C THR A 77 -3.46 -11.29 15.58
N THR A 78 -2.32 -11.74 15.06
CA THR A 78 -1.00 -11.23 15.50
C THR A 78 -0.92 -9.72 15.34
N THR A 79 -1.38 -9.18 14.22
CA THR A 79 -1.34 -7.74 13.93
C THR A 79 -2.25 -6.96 14.88
N GLN A 80 -3.46 -7.48 15.16
CA GLN A 80 -4.35 -6.92 16.17
C GLN A 80 -3.69 -6.89 17.56
N ASP A 81 -3.06 -7.98 17.98
CA ASP A 81 -2.39 -8.06 19.28
C ASP A 81 -1.20 -7.09 19.40
N LEU A 82 -0.39 -6.97 18.35
CA LEU A 82 0.76 -6.06 18.31
C LEU A 82 0.38 -4.58 18.39
N LEU A 83 -0.80 -4.23 17.88
CA LEU A 83 -1.29 -2.85 17.87
C LEU A 83 -2.05 -2.47 19.14
N ALA A 84 -2.20 -3.38 20.11
CA ALA A 84 -2.78 -3.05 21.40
C ALA A 84 -1.99 -1.93 22.11
N PRO A 85 -2.65 -0.96 22.77
CA PRO A 85 -4.08 -0.93 23.11
C PRO A 85 -4.99 -0.31 22.05
N THR A 86 -4.50 0.03 20.85
CA THR A 86 -5.35 0.55 19.78
C THR A 86 -6.32 -0.55 19.34
N PRO A 87 -7.65 -0.29 19.38
CA PRO A 87 -8.62 -1.28 18.90
C PRO A 87 -8.45 -1.52 17.40
N VAL A 88 -8.25 -2.78 17.02
CA VAL A 88 -8.19 -3.23 15.63
C VAL A 88 -9.32 -4.21 15.39
N GLU A 89 -10.15 -3.96 14.37
CA GLU A 89 -11.23 -4.86 13.97
C GLU A 89 -10.71 -5.90 12.97
N LEU A 90 -11.06 -7.17 13.17
CA LEU A 90 -10.84 -8.24 12.19
C LEU A 90 -11.96 -8.19 11.15
N ASP A 91 -11.64 -7.74 9.93
CA ASP A 91 -12.61 -7.56 8.84
C ASP A 91 -12.59 -8.77 7.90
N GLU A 92 -13.74 -9.42 7.75
CA GLU A 92 -13.91 -10.57 6.85
C GLU A 92 -14.62 -10.21 5.53
N SER A 93 -14.82 -8.92 5.25
CA SER A 93 -15.75 -8.44 4.23
C SER A 93 -15.12 -7.64 3.08
N TRP A 94 -13.95 -7.02 3.28
CA TRP A 94 -13.32 -6.13 2.29
C TRP A 94 -12.93 -6.84 0.98
N GLY A 95 -11.82 -7.59 1.03
CA GLY A 95 -11.15 -8.20 -0.13
C GLY A 95 -9.74 -7.64 -0.31
N LEU A 96 -9.02 -8.07 -1.35
CA LEU A 96 -7.75 -7.47 -1.75
C LEU A 96 -8.02 -6.34 -2.73
N ASP A 97 -7.79 -5.09 -2.34
CA ASP A 97 -7.98 -3.91 -3.20
C ASP A 97 -6.84 -3.72 -4.21
N HIS A 98 -7.09 -2.89 -5.23
CA HIS A 98 -6.12 -2.73 -6.32
C HIS A 98 -4.83 -2.05 -5.90
N GLY A 99 -4.86 -1.20 -4.87
CA GLY A 99 -3.65 -0.64 -4.30
C GLY A 99 -2.71 -1.73 -3.79
N ALA A 100 -3.27 -2.84 -3.27
CA ALA A 100 -2.50 -4.01 -2.88
C ALA A 100 -2.16 -4.91 -4.08
N TRP A 101 -3.15 -5.49 -4.77
CA TRP A 101 -2.88 -6.56 -5.74
C TRP A 101 -2.15 -6.09 -7.00
N SER A 102 -2.31 -4.82 -7.43
CA SER A 102 -1.62 -4.31 -8.63
C SER A 102 -0.11 -4.21 -8.46
N VAL A 103 0.36 -4.04 -7.22
CA VAL A 103 1.79 -4.02 -6.86
C VAL A 103 2.26 -5.44 -6.56
N ILE A 104 1.55 -6.15 -5.67
CA ILE A 104 2.00 -7.45 -5.16
C ILE A 104 2.08 -8.50 -6.27
N LYS A 105 1.18 -8.47 -7.28
CA LYS A 105 1.25 -9.41 -8.41
C LYS A 105 2.55 -9.38 -9.21
N HIS A 106 3.31 -8.28 -9.14
CA HIS A 106 4.61 -8.18 -9.80
C HIS A 106 5.76 -8.56 -8.88
N LEU A 107 5.55 -8.48 -7.55
CA LEU A 107 6.50 -8.98 -6.56
C LEU A 107 6.45 -10.51 -6.48
N TYR A 108 5.23 -11.07 -6.44
CA TYR A 108 4.95 -12.50 -6.28
C TYR A 108 3.87 -12.95 -7.28
N PRO A 109 4.22 -13.21 -8.54
CA PRO A 109 3.24 -13.45 -9.61
C PRO A 109 2.39 -14.71 -9.43
N ASP A 110 2.89 -15.71 -8.71
CA ASP A 110 2.20 -16.99 -8.52
C ASP A 110 1.06 -16.92 -7.47
N ALA A 111 0.88 -15.77 -6.81
CA ALA A 111 -0.14 -15.56 -5.77
C ALA A 111 -0.09 -16.62 -4.64
N ASP A 112 1.09 -17.12 -4.33
CA ASP A 112 1.33 -18.23 -3.40
C ASP A 112 1.90 -17.76 -2.04
N VAL A 113 2.02 -16.45 -1.84
CA VAL A 113 2.37 -15.81 -0.57
C VAL A 113 1.10 -15.25 0.08
N PRO A 114 0.81 -15.57 1.35
CA PRO A 114 -0.35 -15.01 2.05
C PRO A 114 -0.33 -13.48 2.12
N VAL A 115 -1.46 -12.83 1.87
CA VAL A 115 -1.62 -11.37 1.92
C VAL A 115 -2.71 -10.99 2.92
N VAL A 116 -2.35 -10.12 3.86
CA VAL A 116 -3.27 -9.46 4.79
C VAL A 116 -3.17 -7.96 4.55
N GLN A 117 -4.30 -7.26 4.58
CA GLN A 117 -4.32 -5.81 4.53
C GLN A 117 -4.53 -5.21 5.93
N LEU A 118 -3.96 -4.03 6.15
CA LEU A 118 -4.23 -3.15 7.30
C LEU A 118 -4.78 -1.82 6.75
N SER A 119 -5.92 -1.37 7.29
CA SER A 119 -6.59 -0.16 6.85
C SER A 119 -5.92 1.11 7.41
N LEU A 120 -6.22 2.24 6.79
CA LEU A 120 -5.88 3.56 7.30
C LEU A 120 -7.09 4.18 8.00
N ASP A 121 -7.01 4.35 9.31
CA ASP A 121 -8.03 5.07 10.08
C ASP A 121 -7.99 6.58 9.77
N ARG A 122 -9.09 7.10 9.22
CA ARG A 122 -9.29 8.52 8.90
C ARG A 122 -9.29 9.43 10.13
N GLY A 123 -9.52 8.88 11.31
CA GLY A 123 -9.50 9.63 12.57
C GLY A 123 -8.10 9.90 13.11
N LEU A 124 -7.06 9.27 12.56
CA LEU A 124 -5.70 9.39 13.06
C LEU A 124 -4.90 10.46 12.33
N SER A 125 -4.10 11.20 13.08
CA SER A 125 -3.08 12.11 12.54
C SER A 125 -1.91 11.32 11.92
N ALA A 126 -1.11 11.99 11.07
CA ALA A 126 0.09 11.40 10.48
C ALA A 126 1.07 10.86 11.54
N ARG A 127 1.21 11.58 12.67
CA ARG A 127 2.02 11.12 13.82
C ARG A 127 1.46 9.84 14.46
N GLN A 128 0.14 9.73 14.60
CA GLN A 128 -0.48 8.51 15.15
C GLN A 128 -0.32 7.32 14.20
N HIS A 129 -0.47 7.53 12.88
CA HIS A 129 -0.18 6.50 11.88
C HIS A 129 1.28 6.05 11.92
N TYR A 130 2.21 6.99 12.09
CA TYR A 130 3.62 6.67 12.23
C TYR A 130 3.91 5.81 13.47
N GLU A 131 3.33 6.14 14.62
CA GLU A 131 3.50 5.32 15.84
C GLU A 131 2.84 3.94 15.73
N LEU A 132 1.70 3.82 15.03
CA LEU A 132 1.14 2.50 14.69
C LEU A 132 2.07 1.70 13.78
N GLY A 133 2.62 2.33 12.74
CA GLY A 133 3.56 1.68 11.83
C GLY A 133 4.82 1.17 12.53
N ARG A 134 5.31 1.89 13.55
CA ARG A 134 6.45 1.45 14.38
C ARG A 134 6.16 0.19 15.17
N GLN A 135 4.94 0.01 15.65
CA GLN A 135 4.54 -1.20 16.40
C GLN A 135 4.55 -2.46 15.53
N LEU A 136 4.48 -2.32 14.20
CA LEU A 136 4.56 -3.45 13.26
C LEU A 136 5.98 -4.00 13.07
N ALA A 137 7.01 -3.31 13.58
CA ALA A 137 8.41 -3.71 13.37
C ALA A 137 8.73 -5.19 13.68
N PRO A 138 8.21 -5.81 14.78
CA PRO A 138 8.47 -7.21 15.10
C PRO A 138 7.99 -8.22 14.04
N LEU A 139 7.05 -7.84 13.17
CA LEU A 139 6.59 -8.70 12.09
C LEU A 139 7.72 -9.01 11.08
N ARG A 140 8.67 -8.08 10.92
CA ARG A 140 9.82 -8.28 10.02
C ARG A 140 10.72 -9.42 10.47
N ASP A 141 10.89 -9.59 11.79
CA ASP A 141 11.66 -10.70 12.37
C ASP A 141 10.96 -12.05 12.20
N ARG A 142 9.64 -12.05 11.94
CA ARG A 142 8.83 -13.23 11.61
C ARG A 142 8.77 -13.53 10.10
N GLY A 143 9.56 -12.81 9.30
CA GLY A 143 9.58 -12.98 7.84
C GLY A 143 8.35 -12.40 7.13
N VAL A 144 7.65 -11.44 7.76
CA VAL A 144 6.55 -10.71 7.12
C VAL A 144 7.11 -9.53 6.34
N LEU A 145 6.77 -9.44 5.06
CA LEU A 145 7.04 -8.26 4.25
C LEU A 145 5.95 -7.22 4.48
N ILE A 146 6.34 -6.03 4.95
CA ILE A 146 5.41 -4.90 5.10
C ILE A 146 5.46 -4.05 3.83
N VAL A 147 4.32 -3.87 3.18
CA VAL A 147 4.18 -3.10 1.94
C VAL A 147 3.27 -1.91 2.18
N GLY A 148 3.78 -0.68 2.01
CA GLY A 148 2.95 0.51 1.91
C GLY A 148 2.69 0.86 0.44
N SER A 149 1.43 0.88 0.02
CA SER A 149 1.04 1.22 -1.35
C SER A 149 0.20 2.48 -1.39
N GLY A 150 0.68 3.49 -2.11
CA GLY A 150 0.06 4.79 -2.19
C GLY A 150 0.84 5.74 -3.10
N ASN A 151 0.63 7.03 -2.93
CA ASN A 151 1.29 8.09 -3.69
C ASN A 151 1.74 9.19 -2.73
N LEU A 152 2.98 9.69 -2.87
CA LEU A 152 3.48 10.83 -2.09
C LEU A 152 2.73 12.13 -2.43
N VAL A 153 2.44 12.32 -3.73
CA VAL A 153 1.65 13.44 -4.23
C VAL A 153 0.42 12.86 -4.92
N HIS A 154 -0.76 13.22 -4.43
CA HIS A 154 -2.02 12.68 -4.93
C HIS A 154 -3.11 13.77 -4.95
N ASN A 155 -3.26 14.42 -6.10
CA ASN A 155 -4.37 15.34 -6.36
C ASN A 155 -4.97 15.06 -7.75
N LEU A 156 -5.99 14.19 -7.77
CA LEU A 156 -6.64 13.77 -9.02
C LEU A 156 -7.34 14.93 -9.75
N GLY A 157 -7.74 15.98 -9.03
CA GLY A 157 -8.34 17.18 -9.61
C GLY A 157 -7.35 18.06 -10.38
N MET A 158 -6.04 17.85 -10.19
CA MET A 158 -4.96 18.56 -10.88
C MET A 158 -4.14 17.61 -11.76
N VAL A 159 -4.73 16.53 -12.27
CA VAL A 159 -4.06 15.72 -13.29
C VAL A 159 -3.94 16.57 -14.56
N ALA A 160 -2.71 16.71 -15.06
CA ALA A 160 -2.44 17.35 -16.35
C ALA A 160 -2.82 16.38 -17.48
N TRP A 161 -4.12 16.32 -17.80
CA TRP A 161 -4.68 15.42 -18.81
C TRP A 161 -4.05 15.63 -20.20
N ASP A 162 -3.60 16.84 -20.49
CA ASP A 162 -2.88 17.25 -21.69
C ASP A 162 -1.43 16.76 -21.77
N HIS A 163 -0.87 16.29 -20.66
CA HIS A 163 0.52 15.83 -20.53
C HIS A 163 0.64 14.37 -20.07
N LEU A 164 -0.41 13.56 -20.27
CA LEU A 164 -0.46 12.16 -19.80
C LEU A 164 0.71 11.28 -20.29
N ASN A 165 1.26 11.57 -21.46
CA ASN A 165 2.36 10.82 -22.08
C ASN A 165 3.73 11.50 -21.91
N ASP A 166 3.77 12.67 -21.26
CA ASP A 166 4.99 13.44 -21.05
C ASP A 166 5.54 13.17 -19.64
N ALA A 167 6.85 13.34 -19.47
CA ALA A 167 7.47 13.42 -18.16
C ALA A 167 7.16 14.80 -17.53
N TYR A 168 5.90 15.00 -17.13
CA TYR A 168 5.41 16.27 -16.62
C TYR A 168 5.01 16.17 -15.14
N ALA A 169 5.39 17.18 -14.38
CA ALA A 169 4.88 17.43 -13.04
C ALA A 169 4.82 18.95 -12.84
N TYR A 170 3.77 19.44 -12.20
CA TYR A 170 3.74 20.84 -11.75
C TYR A 170 4.89 21.09 -10.77
N ASP A 171 5.44 22.31 -10.77
CA ASP A 171 6.60 22.67 -9.94
C ASP A 171 6.39 22.33 -8.46
N TRP A 172 5.22 22.63 -7.91
CA TRP A 172 4.88 22.30 -6.52
C TRP A 172 4.89 20.79 -6.25
N ALA A 173 4.45 19.96 -7.21
CA ALA A 173 4.44 18.51 -7.09
C ALA A 173 5.87 17.94 -7.17
N ALA A 174 6.70 18.51 -8.05
CA ALA A 174 8.11 18.16 -8.16
C ALA A 174 8.90 18.55 -6.90
N GLU A 175 8.62 19.74 -6.33
CA GLU A 175 9.22 20.21 -5.09
C GLU A 175 8.81 19.31 -3.91
N ALA A 176 7.51 19.08 -3.73
CA ALA A 176 6.98 18.22 -2.67
C ALA A 176 7.61 16.81 -2.73
N ARG A 177 7.66 16.20 -3.91
CA ARG A 177 8.33 14.90 -4.13
C ARG A 177 9.80 14.95 -3.73
N THR A 178 10.53 15.95 -4.20
CA THR A 178 11.97 16.08 -3.93
C THR A 178 12.24 16.24 -2.44
N ARG A 179 11.45 17.08 -1.77
CA ARG A 179 11.54 17.31 -0.32
C ARG A 179 11.23 16.05 0.48
N MET A 180 10.12 15.36 0.18
CA MET A 180 9.75 14.12 0.85
C MET A 180 10.82 13.05 0.67
N ASN A 181 11.35 12.87 -0.55
CA ASN A 181 12.43 11.91 -0.80
C ASN A 181 13.68 12.24 0.03
N ALA A 182 14.08 13.51 0.12
CA ALA A 182 15.22 13.93 0.92
C ALA A 182 15.03 13.62 2.42
N LEU A 183 13.83 13.89 2.95
CA LEU A 183 13.50 13.60 4.36
C LEU A 183 13.49 12.09 4.64
N ILE A 184 12.94 11.27 3.73
CA ILE A 184 12.96 9.80 3.83
C ILE A 184 14.40 9.30 3.86
N MET A 185 15.24 9.74 2.93
CA MET A 185 16.64 9.31 2.86
C MET A 185 17.47 9.78 4.06
N ALA A 186 17.11 10.91 4.67
CA ALA A 186 17.73 11.42 5.88
C ALA A 186 17.20 10.76 7.18
N GLY A 187 16.13 9.96 7.11
CA GLY A 187 15.45 9.43 8.29
C GLY A 187 14.75 10.49 9.14
N ASP A 188 14.45 11.67 8.57
CA ASP A 188 13.80 12.78 9.27
C ASP A 188 12.28 12.57 9.28
N HIS A 189 11.87 11.57 10.05
CA HIS A 189 10.47 11.18 10.15
C HIS A 189 9.62 12.21 10.88
N ALA A 190 10.22 13.03 11.75
CA ALA A 190 9.49 14.08 12.48
C ALA A 190 8.91 15.11 11.51
N ARG A 191 9.68 15.51 10.49
CA ARG A 191 9.19 16.42 9.43
C ARG A 191 8.22 15.75 8.46
N LEU A 192 8.39 14.45 8.19
CA LEU A 192 7.42 13.69 7.37
C LEU A 192 6.04 13.57 8.03
N GLN A 193 5.99 13.66 9.36
CA GLN A 193 4.75 13.60 10.13
C GLN A 193 4.05 14.96 10.28
N ASP A 194 4.69 16.04 9.87
CA ASP A 194 4.15 17.40 9.96
C ASP A 194 3.73 17.88 8.56
N PRO A 195 2.43 17.92 8.25
CA PRO A 195 1.93 18.39 6.96
C PRO A 195 2.41 19.81 6.61
N HIS A 196 2.64 20.68 7.59
CA HIS A 196 3.12 22.05 7.37
C HIS A 196 4.61 22.11 7.03
N ALA A 197 5.40 21.08 7.37
CA ALA A 197 6.81 21.01 7.04
C ALA A 197 7.07 20.54 5.58
N LEU A 198 6.03 20.00 4.93
CA LEU A 198 6.10 19.39 3.60
C LEU A 198 5.84 20.35 2.44
N GLY A 199 5.34 21.57 2.72
CA GLY A 199 5.03 22.60 1.72
C GLY A 199 3.55 22.91 1.68
#